data_AF-A0A925SII6-F1
#
_entry.id   AF-A0A925SII6-F1
#
_cell.length_a   1.000
_cell.length_b   1.000
_cell.length_c   1.000
_cell.angle_alpha   90.00
_cell.angle_beta   90.00
_cell.angle_gamma   90.00
#
_symmetry.space_group_name_H-M   'P 1'
#
loop_
_entity.id
_entity.type
_entity.pdbx_description
1 polymer ?
#
loop_
_entity_poly.entity_id
_entity_poly.type
_entity_poly.pdbx_seq_one_letter_code
_entity_poly.pdbx_strand_id
1 'polypeptide(L)'
;MFRIGLGSYCPLPRADSGLDLDAAVAATRHARDGAGFCREVFASHADGVIVARLTAYKPGRIHFTVTADSQLRHAVRTEGGVDLVLSGRAPSHVEPSYRRIENAVIYAERSRLGGRCVVRAGDTVVEFATTPGEVLVLDERLRRVEATG
;
A
#
# COMPACT_ATOMS: atom_id res chain seq x y z
N MET A 1 -25.47 -2.62 9.91
CA MET A 1 -25.76 -1.17 9.84
C MET A 1 -24.97 -0.48 10.95
N PHE A 2 -23.73 -0.07 10.69
CA PHE A 2 -22.92 0.63 11.68
C PHE A 2 -23.34 2.10 11.72
N ARG A 3 -24.06 2.48 12.78
CA ARG A 3 -24.35 3.89 13.06
C ARG A 3 -23.10 4.47 13.72
N ILE A 4 -22.33 5.26 12.99
CA ILE A 4 -21.29 6.12 13.56
C ILE A 4 -21.99 7.28 14.26
N GLY A 5 -22.45 7.04 15.49
CA GLY A 5 -22.99 8.06 16.37
C GLY A 5 -21.86 8.69 17.16
N LEU A 6 -21.36 9.84 16.72
CA LEU A 6 -20.64 10.77 17.58
C LEU A 6 -21.12 12.18 17.28
N GLY A 7 -22.26 12.53 17.84
CA GLY A 7 -22.54 13.91 18.18
C GLY A 7 -21.68 14.26 19.37
N SER A 8 -20.55 14.95 19.16
CA SER A 8 -19.97 15.90 20.11
C SER A 8 -18.73 16.56 19.51
N TYR A 9 -18.92 17.83 19.15
CA TYR A 9 -18.06 18.96 19.45
C TYR A 9 -16.53 18.70 19.39
N CYS A 10 -15.85 19.36 18.45
CA CYS A 10 -14.39 19.51 18.49
C CYS A 10 -14.06 20.90 19.08
N PRO A 11 -13.87 21.06 20.40
CA PRO A 11 -13.33 22.30 20.93
C PRO A 11 -11.79 22.34 20.81
N LEU A 12 -11.27 23.56 20.70
CA LEU A 12 -9.87 24.02 20.60
C LEU A 12 -8.92 23.45 21.69
N PRO A 13 -7.57 23.67 21.69
CA PRO A 13 -6.66 24.14 20.63
C PRO A 13 -5.53 23.13 20.30
N ARG A 14 -5.56 21.91 20.87
CA ARG A 14 -4.46 20.95 20.78
C ARG A 14 -4.77 19.84 19.78
N ALA A 15 -3.73 19.41 19.07
CA ALA A 15 -3.82 18.19 18.28
C ALA A 15 -3.92 16.99 19.24
N ASP A 16 -4.91 16.13 19.02
CA ASP A 16 -5.06 14.86 19.72
C ASP A 16 -5.12 13.70 18.72
N SER A 17 -4.61 12.55 19.14
CA SER A 17 -4.75 11.28 18.43
C SER A 17 -5.09 10.19 19.43
N GLY A 18 -6.02 9.33 19.08
CA GLY A 18 -6.51 8.27 19.96
C GLY A 18 -7.09 7.10 19.19
N LEU A 19 -7.18 5.96 19.87
CA LEU A 19 -7.83 4.74 19.39
C LEU A 19 -8.95 4.38 20.36
N ASP A 20 -10.18 4.39 19.87
CA ASP A 20 -11.33 3.86 20.58
C ASP A 20 -11.35 2.34 20.42
N LEU A 21 -11.17 1.62 21.52
CA LEU A 21 -11.11 0.15 21.53
C LEU A 21 -12.50 -0.50 21.44
N ASP A 22 -13.56 0.19 21.86
CA ASP A 22 -14.92 -0.32 21.80
C ASP A 22 -15.48 -0.16 20.37
N ALA A 23 -15.20 0.98 19.74
CA ALA A 23 -15.63 1.26 18.37
C ALA A 23 -14.65 0.74 17.30
N ALA A 24 -13.42 0.38 17.67
CA ALA A 24 -12.31 0.07 16.75
C ALA A 24 -12.01 1.19 15.74
N VAL A 25 -12.08 2.44 16.19
CA VAL A 25 -11.87 3.65 15.36
C VAL A 25 -10.67 4.43 15.86
N ALA A 26 -9.72 4.70 14.97
CA ALA A 26 -8.63 5.65 15.22
C ALA A 26 -9.06 7.05 14.80
N ALA A 27 -8.98 8.01 15.72
CA ALA A 27 -9.33 9.41 15.47
C ALA A 27 -8.11 10.33 15.63
N THR A 28 -8.05 11.37 14.80
CA THR A 28 -7.07 12.45 14.93
C THR A 28 -7.79 13.79 14.73
N ARG A 29 -7.64 14.74 15.65
CA ARG A 29 -8.24 16.07 15.51
C ARG A 29 -7.15 17.13 15.68
N HIS A 30 -7.25 18.20 14.91
CA HIS A 30 -6.35 19.35 15.01
C HIS A 30 -7.00 20.61 14.44
N ALA A 31 -6.43 21.78 14.76
CA ALA A 31 -6.85 23.06 14.20
C ALA A 31 -5.73 23.65 13.35
N ARG A 32 -6.08 24.17 12.18
CA ARG A 32 -5.16 24.88 11.28
C ARG A 32 -5.90 26.03 10.59
N ASP A 33 -5.26 27.19 10.48
CA ASP A 33 -5.79 28.37 9.75
C ASP A 33 -7.23 28.75 10.17
N GLY A 34 -7.51 28.65 11.48
CA GLY A 34 -8.82 28.94 12.06
C GLY A 34 -9.93 27.96 11.67
N ALA A 35 -9.60 26.78 11.15
CA ALA A 35 -10.53 25.68 10.86
C ALA A 35 -10.13 24.43 11.66
N GLY A 36 -11.13 23.72 12.21
CA GLY A 36 -10.92 22.41 12.83
C GLY A 36 -11.00 21.29 11.79
N PHE A 37 -10.12 20.30 11.91
CA PHE A 37 -10.01 19.13 11.05
C PHE A 37 -10.09 17.85 11.88
N CYS A 38 -10.80 16.85 11.36
CA CYS A 38 -10.91 15.51 11.94
C CYS A 38 -10.62 14.45 10.88
N ARG A 39 -9.86 13.43 11.27
CA ARG A 39 -9.65 12.19 10.50
C ARG A 39 -10.07 11.00 11.36
N GLU A 40 -10.94 10.17 10.83
CA GLU A 40 -11.33 8.90 11.45
C GLU A 40 -10.97 7.75 10.50
N VAL A 41 -10.34 6.69 11.03
CA VAL A 41 -9.91 5.53 10.25
C VAL A 41 -10.34 4.24 10.92
N PHE A 42 -10.89 3.30 10.16
CA PHE A 42 -11.23 1.97 10.63
C PHE A 42 -11.13 0.93 9.50
N ALA A 43 -11.01 -0.35 9.86
CA ALA A 43 -11.05 -1.47 8.93
C ALA A 43 -12.40 -2.18 9.04
N SER A 44 -13.21 -2.14 7.98
CA SER A 44 -14.50 -2.85 7.93
C SER A 44 -14.28 -4.31 7.56
N HIS A 45 -14.53 -5.21 8.51
CA HIS A 45 -14.50 -6.64 8.24
C HIS A 45 -15.63 -7.06 7.28
N ALA A 46 -16.83 -6.49 7.43
CA ALA A 46 -17.99 -6.86 6.62
C ALA A 46 -17.84 -6.48 5.14
N ASP A 47 -17.14 -5.37 4.87
CA ASP A 47 -16.96 -4.85 3.51
C ASP A 47 -15.56 -5.12 2.94
N GLY A 48 -14.62 -5.63 3.75
CA GLY A 48 -13.25 -5.95 3.32
C GLY A 48 -12.41 -4.73 2.95
N VAL A 49 -12.68 -3.56 3.53
CA VAL A 49 -12.01 -2.29 3.17
C VAL A 49 -11.49 -1.54 4.39
N ILE A 50 -10.49 -0.68 4.18
CA ILE A 50 -10.08 0.35 5.15
C ILE A 50 -10.71 1.67 4.72
N VAL A 51 -11.37 2.36 5.66
CA VAL A 51 -12.07 3.62 5.41
C VAL A 51 -11.36 4.73 6.16
N ALA A 52 -11.08 5.85 5.49
CA ALA A 52 -10.62 7.09 6.09
C ALA A 52 -11.63 8.21 5.81
N ARG A 53 -12.25 8.75 6.86
CA ARG A 53 -13.17 9.89 6.78
C ARG A 53 -12.45 11.18 7.16
N LEU A 54 -12.41 12.15 6.26
CA LEU A 54 -11.87 13.49 6.50
C LEU A 54 -13.02 14.48 6.66
N THR A 55 -12.96 15.32 7.68
CA THR A 55 -13.98 16.35 7.94
C THR A 55 -13.32 17.65 8.34
N ALA A 56 -13.83 18.77 7.81
CA ALA A 56 -13.44 20.12 8.21
C ALA A 56 -14.68 20.89 8.64
N TYR A 57 -14.56 21.68 9.71
CA TYR A 57 -15.68 22.42 10.30
C TYR A 57 -16.06 23.70 9.53
N LYS A 58 -15.34 24.00 8.45
CA LYS A 58 -15.62 25.10 7.53
C LYS A 58 -15.74 24.55 6.11
N PRO A 59 -16.81 24.88 5.36
CA PRO A 59 -16.97 24.44 3.98
C PRO A 59 -15.78 24.81 3.10
N GLY A 60 -15.44 23.93 2.15
CA GLY A 60 -14.37 24.18 1.17
C GLY A 60 -12.96 24.25 1.75
N ARG A 61 -12.71 23.66 2.93
CA ARG A 61 -11.38 23.69 3.59
C ARG A 61 -10.58 22.39 3.48
N ILE A 62 -11.16 21.33 2.91
CA ILE A 62 -10.45 20.08 2.69
C ILE A 62 -9.78 20.15 1.32
N HIS A 63 -8.45 20.24 1.33
CA HIS A 63 -7.60 20.08 0.16
C HIS A 63 -6.46 19.15 0.53
N PHE A 64 -6.29 18.06 -0.21
CA PHE A 64 -5.28 17.06 0.07
C PHE A 64 -4.85 16.35 -1.21
N THR A 65 -3.68 15.74 -1.15
CA THR A 65 -3.16 14.84 -2.19
C THR A 65 -3.05 13.46 -1.57
N VAL A 66 -3.49 12.45 -2.29
CA VAL A 66 -3.32 11.03 -1.92
C VAL A 66 -2.22 10.44 -2.78
N THR A 67 -1.29 9.74 -2.14
CA THR A 67 -0.25 8.96 -2.80
C THR A 67 -0.22 7.56 -2.19
N ALA A 68 0.31 6.60 -2.94
CA ALA A 68 0.55 5.25 -2.49
C ALA A 68 2.01 4.90 -2.78
N ASP A 69 2.64 4.16 -1.88
CA ASP A 69 4.05 3.79 -1.95
C ASP A 69 4.27 2.44 -1.25
N SER A 70 5.37 1.76 -1.58
CA SER A 70 5.74 0.47 -0.98
C SER A 70 7.26 0.25 -1.04
N GLN A 71 7.80 -0.38 0.00
CA GLN A 71 9.19 -0.85 0.00
C GLN A 71 9.41 -2.02 -0.97
N LEU A 72 8.35 -2.71 -1.37
CA LEU A 72 8.42 -3.77 -2.37
C LEU A 72 8.50 -3.19 -3.77
N ARG A 73 8.95 -4.00 -4.74
CA ARG A 73 8.87 -3.64 -6.16
C ARG A 73 7.41 -3.41 -6.54
N HIS A 74 7.06 -2.19 -6.91
CA HIS A 74 5.68 -1.77 -7.13
C HIS A 74 5.56 -0.74 -8.27
N ALA A 75 4.32 -0.57 -8.75
CA ALA A 75 3.92 0.46 -9.69
C ALA A 75 2.60 1.08 -9.21
N VAL A 76 2.49 2.41 -9.34
CA VAL A 76 1.32 3.19 -8.94
C VAL A 76 0.77 3.90 -10.16
N ARG A 77 -0.55 3.84 -10.36
CA ARG A 77 -1.25 4.52 -11.44
C ARG A 77 -2.60 5.03 -10.99
N THR A 78 -3.11 6.03 -11.69
CA THR A 78 -4.50 6.49 -11.55
C THR A 78 -5.38 5.76 -12.56
N GLU A 79 -6.57 5.33 -12.13
CA GLU A 79 -7.55 4.65 -12.98
C GLU A 79 -8.91 5.33 -12.83
N GLY A 80 -9.64 5.50 -13.94
CA GLY A 80 -11.00 6.09 -13.92
C GLY A 80 -11.11 7.53 -13.39
N GLY A 81 -10.00 8.22 -13.13
CA GLY A 81 -9.98 9.58 -12.57
C GLY A 81 -10.32 9.67 -11.08
N VAL A 82 -10.70 8.56 -10.44
CA VAL A 82 -11.11 8.50 -9.02
C VAL A 82 -10.35 7.45 -8.22
N ASP A 83 -9.70 6.50 -8.89
CA ASP A 83 -8.98 5.41 -8.24
C ASP A 83 -7.47 5.61 -8.32
N LEU A 84 -6.79 5.34 -7.22
CA LEU A 84 -5.34 5.22 -7.15
C LEU A 84 -4.99 3.74 -6.92
N VAL A 85 -4.36 3.11 -7.91
CA VAL A 85 -4.06 1.69 -7.91
C VAL A 85 -2.56 1.48 -7.70
N LEU A 86 -2.21 0.79 -6.61
CA LEU A 86 -0.88 0.27 -6.37
C LEU A 86 -0.87 -1.24 -6.67
N SER A 87 0.00 -1.64 -7.60
CA SER A 87 0.28 -3.05 -7.88
C SER A 87 1.73 -3.35 -7.50
N GLY A 88 1.96 -4.48 -6.84
CA GLY A 88 3.28 -4.85 -6.35
C GLY A 88 3.55 -6.33 -6.50
N ARG A 89 4.83 -6.69 -6.43
CA ARG A 89 5.28 -8.08 -6.46
C ARG A 89 5.92 -8.43 -5.13
N ALA A 90 5.50 -9.54 -4.55
CA ALA A 90 6.15 -10.09 -3.36
C ALA A 90 7.50 -10.75 -3.74
N PRO A 91 8.54 -10.62 -2.90
CA PRO A 91 9.77 -11.37 -3.05
C PRO A 91 9.50 -12.87 -2.95
N SER A 92 10.31 -13.68 -3.65
CA SER A 92 10.23 -15.14 -3.58
C SER A 92 10.83 -15.71 -2.30
N HIS A 93 11.77 -14.98 -1.69
CA HIS A 93 12.40 -15.33 -0.42
C HIS A 93 12.86 -14.09 0.32
N VAL A 94 12.70 -14.11 1.64
CA VAL A 94 13.19 -13.06 2.55
C VAL A 94 13.86 -13.74 3.72
N GLU A 95 15.12 -13.42 3.97
CA GLU A 95 15.83 -13.92 5.13
C GLU A 95 15.24 -13.34 6.43
N PRO A 96 15.21 -14.12 7.51
CA PRO A 96 14.84 -13.60 8.82
C PRO A 96 15.72 -12.40 9.22
N SER A 97 15.14 -11.41 9.89
CA SER A 97 15.82 -10.14 10.23
C SER A 97 17.08 -10.29 11.10
N TYR A 98 17.19 -11.38 11.86
CA TYR A 98 18.37 -11.69 12.68
C TYR A 98 19.55 -12.23 11.87
N ARG A 99 19.34 -12.66 10.61
CA ARG A 99 20.39 -13.17 9.73
C ARG A 99 20.86 -12.07 8.79
N ARG A 100 21.88 -11.32 9.20
CA ARG A 100 22.44 -10.21 8.41
C ARG A 100 23.36 -10.76 7.31
N ILE A 101 22.76 -11.12 6.19
CA ILE A 101 23.49 -11.48 4.98
C ILE A 101 23.28 -10.44 3.88
N GLU A 102 24.25 -10.33 2.98
CA GLU A 102 24.07 -9.59 1.74
C GLU A 102 22.96 -10.25 0.91
N ASN A 103 22.14 -9.45 0.21
CA ASN A 103 21.01 -9.92 -0.60
C ASN A 103 19.89 -10.67 0.17
N ALA A 104 19.51 -10.20 1.36
CA ALA A 104 18.46 -10.79 2.19
C ALA A 104 17.04 -10.83 1.59
N VAL A 105 16.78 -10.10 0.49
CA VAL A 105 15.48 -10.06 -0.19
C VAL A 105 15.67 -10.47 -1.64
N ILE A 106 15.11 -11.62 -2.01
CA ILE A 106 15.31 -12.24 -3.32
C ILE A 106 14.00 -12.18 -4.12
N TYR A 107 14.11 -11.69 -5.35
CA TYR A 107 13.03 -11.70 -6.33
C TYR A 107 13.41 -12.65 -7.47
N ALA A 108 12.79 -13.82 -7.50
CA ALA A 108 13.02 -14.79 -8.56
C ALA A 108 11.70 -15.29 -9.15
N GLU A 109 11.63 -15.42 -10.46
CA GLU A 109 10.58 -16.19 -11.13
C GLU A 109 11.07 -17.62 -11.31
N ARG A 110 10.25 -18.61 -10.94
CA ARG A 110 10.59 -20.01 -11.15
C ARG A 110 9.63 -20.63 -12.15
N SER A 111 10.15 -21.00 -13.32
CA SER A 111 9.39 -21.77 -14.30
C SER A 111 9.37 -23.23 -13.88
N ARG A 112 8.22 -23.71 -13.40
CA ARG A 112 8.07 -25.12 -12.98
C ARG A 112 8.04 -26.10 -14.15
N LEU A 113 7.58 -25.66 -15.33
CA LEU A 113 7.31 -26.53 -16.48
C LEU A 113 8.29 -26.28 -17.64
N GLY A 114 9.11 -25.23 -17.58
CA GLY A 114 9.85 -24.74 -18.75
C GLY A 114 8.91 -24.16 -19.81
N GLY A 115 9.48 -23.68 -20.90
CA GLY A 115 8.75 -23.05 -22.00
C GLY A 115 8.67 -21.53 -21.86
N ARG A 116 7.69 -20.94 -22.54
CA ARG A 116 7.53 -19.47 -22.58
C ARG A 116 6.92 -18.98 -21.29
N CYS A 117 7.70 -18.21 -20.54
CA CYS A 117 7.26 -17.52 -19.33
C CYS A 117 7.04 -16.05 -19.63
N VAL A 118 5.81 -15.61 -19.40
CA VAL A 118 5.45 -14.19 -19.48
C VAL A 118 5.58 -13.60 -18.09
N VAL A 119 6.48 -12.63 -17.94
CA VAL A 119 6.66 -11.88 -16.69
C VAL A 119 6.03 -10.51 -16.88
N ARG A 120 5.10 -10.16 -15.98
CA ARG A 120 4.45 -8.86 -15.97
C ARG A 120 4.86 -8.07 -14.73
N ALA A 121 5.33 -6.84 -14.93
CA ALA A 121 5.58 -5.87 -13.87
C ALA A 121 4.94 -4.52 -14.25
N GLY A 122 3.94 -4.10 -13.49
CA GLY A 122 3.11 -2.94 -13.85
C GLY A 122 2.44 -3.15 -15.22
N ASP A 123 2.70 -2.22 -16.15
CA ASP A 123 2.20 -2.27 -17.53
C ASP A 123 3.20 -2.94 -18.50
N THR A 124 4.39 -3.32 -18.02
CA THR A 124 5.40 -3.97 -18.85
C THR A 124 5.23 -5.48 -18.84
N VAL A 125 5.27 -6.09 -20.02
CA VAL A 125 5.17 -7.53 -20.25
C VAL A 125 6.39 -7.97 -21.06
N VAL A 126 7.17 -8.90 -20.52
CA VAL A 126 8.33 -9.49 -21.22
C VAL A 126 8.21 -11.00 -21.22
N GLU A 127 8.49 -11.61 -22.36
CA GLU A 127 8.48 -13.05 -22.56
C GLU A 127 9.91 -13.61 -22.52
N PHE A 128 10.11 -14.65 -21.73
CA PHE A 128 11.36 -15.38 -21.61
C PHE A 128 11.17 -16.83 -21.99
N ALA A 129 12.09 -17.38 -22.79
CA ALA A 129 12.23 -18.82 -22.93
C ALA A 129 12.94 -19.38 -21.70
N THR A 130 12.32 -20.36 -21.03
CA THR A 130 12.87 -21.00 -19.84
C THR A 130 12.99 -22.51 -20.02
N THR A 131 13.93 -23.10 -19.32
CA THR A 131 14.04 -24.54 -19.10
C THR A 131 13.34 -24.95 -17.81
N PRO A 132 12.85 -26.19 -17.68
CA PRO A 132 12.16 -26.63 -16.46
C PRO A 132 13.07 -26.51 -15.23
N GLY A 133 12.58 -25.85 -14.18
CA GLY A 133 13.32 -25.66 -12.93
C GLY A 133 14.27 -24.46 -12.95
N GLU A 134 14.39 -23.76 -14.07
CA GLU A 134 15.22 -22.56 -14.20
C GLU A 134 14.67 -21.40 -13.36
N VAL A 135 15.60 -20.71 -12.70
CA VAL A 135 15.32 -19.53 -11.89
C VAL A 135 15.73 -18.31 -12.71
N LEU A 136 14.75 -17.47 -13.05
CA LEU A 136 15.00 -16.19 -13.67
C LEU A 136 15.15 -15.13 -12.57
N VAL A 137 16.36 -14.60 -12.45
CA VAL A 137 16.63 -13.38 -11.68
C VAL A 137 16.54 -12.21 -12.64
N LEU A 138 15.64 -11.27 -12.33
CA LEU A 138 15.35 -10.12 -13.19
C LEU A 138 15.60 -8.81 -12.43
N ASP A 139 16.17 -7.83 -13.12
CA ASP A 139 16.26 -6.45 -12.64
C ASP A 139 14.90 -5.74 -12.65
N GLU A 140 14.89 -4.47 -12.27
CA GLU A 140 13.71 -3.59 -12.25
C GLU A 140 13.13 -3.26 -13.63
N ARG A 141 13.89 -3.52 -14.71
CA ARG A 141 13.47 -3.33 -16.11
C ARG A 141 13.12 -4.65 -16.79
N LEU A 142 12.93 -5.72 -16.02
CA LEU A 142 12.70 -7.06 -16.53
C LEU A 142 13.82 -7.53 -17.48
N ARG A 143 15.08 -7.29 -17.12
CA ARG A 143 16.25 -7.84 -17.81
C ARG A 143 16.89 -8.93 -16.97
N ARG A 144 17.40 -9.95 -17.64
CA ARG A 144 18.08 -11.07 -17.00
C ARG A 144 19.38 -10.60 -16.35
N VAL A 145 19.56 -10.93 -15.08
CA VAL A 145 20.81 -10.69 -14.34
C VAL A 145 21.40 -12.01 -13.89
N GLU A 146 22.73 -12.11 -13.87
CA GLU A 146 23.42 -13.26 -13.30
C GLU A 146 23.19 -13.28 -11.80
N ALA A 147 22.81 -14.46 -11.28
CA ALA A 147 22.72 -14.66 -9.84
C ALA A 147 24.17 -14.70 -9.31
N THR A 148 24.63 -13.60 -8.72
CA THR A 148 25.88 -13.61 -7.95
C THR A 148 25.71 -14.62 -6.82
N GLY A 149 26.46 -15.73 -6.92
CA GLY A 149 26.44 -16.84 -5.98
C GLY A 149 27.10 -16.53 -4.64
#